data_AF-A0A728FFG0-F1
#
_entry.id   AF-A0A728FFG0-F1
#
_cell.length_a   1.000
_cell.length_b   1.000
_cell.length_c   1.000
_cell.angle_alpha   90.00
_cell.angle_beta   90.00
_cell.angle_gamma   90.00
#
_symmetry.space_group_name_H-M   'P 1'
#
loop_
_entity.id
_entity.type
_entity.pdbx_description
1 polymer ?
#
loop_
_entity_poly.entity_id
_entity_poly.type
_entity_poly.pdbx_seq_one_letter_code
_entity_poly.pdbx_strand_id
1 'polypeptide(L)' 'DIKPPSKGWDTRELATFTNKDKYARISKSSSGRKIRFEFNRMNRELIDEIEKFIKSKLSEMNN' A
#
# COMPACT_ATOMS: atom_id res chain seq x y z
N ASP A 1 -15.25 28.63 -9.06
CA ASP A 1 -14.11 27.69 -9.15
C ASP A 1 -14.48 26.28 -8.70
N ILE A 2 -14.83 25.42 -9.66
CA ILE A 2 -15.04 23.99 -9.38
C ILE A 2 -13.65 23.35 -9.42
N LYS A 3 -13.10 23.06 -8.24
CA LYS A 3 -11.86 22.27 -8.12
C LYS A 3 -12.14 20.91 -8.79
N PRO A 4 -11.42 20.52 -9.86
CA PRO A 4 -11.65 19.22 -10.48
C PRO A 4 -11.43 18.16 -9.39
N PRO A 5 -12.24 17.08 -9.35
CA PRO A 5 -12.01 16.01 -8.39
C PRO A 5 -10.55 15.59 -8.56
N SER A 6 -9.74 15.76 -7.51
CA SER A 6 -8.36 15.28 -7.54
C SER A 6 -8.43 13.85 -8.02
N LYS A 7 -7.71 13.48 -9.09
CA LYS A 7 -7.63 12.10 -9.58
C LYS A 7 -7.28 11.19 -8.38
N GLY A 8 -8.31 10.67 -7.74
CA GLY A 8 -8.26 10.28 -6.33
C GLY A 8 -7.63 8.91 -6.20
N TRP A 9 -6.84 8.72 -5.15
CA TRP A 9 -6.45 7.39 -4.75
C TRP A 9 -7.58 6.80 -3.90
N ASP A 10 -8.09 5.64 -4.30
CA ASP A 10 -8.99 4.84 -3.47
C ASP A 10 -8.14 4.09 -2.44
N THR A 11 -8.29 4.46 -1.17
CA THR A 11 -7.43 4.01 -0.07
C THR A 11 -8.23 3.16 0.91
N ARG A 12 -7.73 1.95 1.20
CA ARG A 12 -8.33 1.04 2.18
C ARG A 12 -7.29 0.59 3.19
N GLU A 13 -7.67 0.61 4.46
CA GLU A 13 -6.84 0.07 5.55
C GLU A 13 -6.73 -1.47 5.43
N LEU A 14 -5.52 -1.97 5.63
CA LEU A 14 -5.22 -3.40 5.73
C LEU A 14 -5.38 -3.90 7.17
N ALA A 15 -5.15 -3.02 8.14
CA ALA A 15 -5.32 -3.30 9.56
C ALA A 15 -5.65 -2.00 10.31
N THR A 16 -6.42 -2.12 11.39
CA THR A 16 -6.70 -1.01 12.30
C THR A 16 -5.74 -1.03 13.49
N PHE A 17 -5.28 0.14 13.91
CA PHE A 17 -4.40 0.31 15.04
C PHE A 17 -4.96 1.36 15.99
N THR A 18 -4.68 1.22 17.28
CA THR A 18 -5.05 2.22 18.29
C THR A 18 -4.24 3.51 18.16
N ASN A 19 -2.97 3.39 17.74
CA ASN A 19 -2.11 4.53 17.47
C ASN A 19 -2.40 5.10 16.07
N LYS A 20 -2.92 6.33 16.01
CA LYS A 20 -3.25 7.03 14.74
C LYS A 20 -2.08 7.18 13.77
N ASP A 21 -0.84 7.19 14.28
CA ASP A 21 0.36 7.31 13.46
C ASP A 21 0.86 5.93 13.00
N LYS A 22 0.27 4.83 13.46
CA LYS A 22 0.59 3.47 12.99
C LYS A 22 -0.50 3.05 12.01
N TYR A 23 -0.11 2.79 10.76
CA TYR A 23 -1.05 2.38 9.73
C TYR A 23 -0.42 1.41 8.74
N ALA A 24 -1.27 0.59 8.14
CA ALA A 24 -0.96 -0.27 7.01
C ALA A 24 -2.15 -0.18 6.06
N ARG A 25 -1.94 0.34 4.85
CA ARG A 25 -3.04 0.59 3.89
C ARG A 25 -2.61 0.29 2.46
N ILE A 26 -3.61 0.08 1.62
CA ILE A 26 -3.45 -0.07 0.17
C ILE A 26 -4.18 1.07 -0.54
N SER A 27 -3.48 1.72 -1.47
CA SER A 27 -4.00 2.83 -2.25
C SER A 27 -3.99 2.45 -3.73
N LYS A 28 -5.13 2.59 -4.42
CA LYS A 28 -5.27 2.38 -5.86
C LYS A 28 -5.53 3.69 -6.58
N SER A 29 -4.77 3.99 -7.62
CA SER A 29 -5.04 5.19 -8.42
C SER A 29 -6.41 5.09 -9.09
N SER A 30 -7.06 6.22 -9.38
CA SER A 30 -8.35 6.24 -10.09
C SER A 30 -8.40 5.46 -11.41
N SER A 31 -7.25 5.29 -12.10
CA SER A 31 -7.15 4.48 -13.32
C SER A 31 -6.94 2.98 -13.08
N GLY A 32 -6.80 2.54 -11.82
CA GLY A 32 -6.44 1.18 -11.44
C GLY A 32 -5.02 0.75 -11.79
N ARG A 33 -4.28 1.53 -12.58
CA ARG A 33 -2.95 1.16 -13.11
C ARG A 33 -1.83 1.21 -12.07
N LYS A 34 -2.03 1.93 -10.97
CA LYS A 34 -1.03 2.03 -9.89
C LYS A 34 -1.63 1.56 -8.59
N ILE A 35 -0.86 0.74 -7.89
CA ILE A 35 -1.15 0.22 -6.55
C ILE A 35 0.02 0.63 -5.65
N ARG A 36 -0.27 1.08 -4.43
CA ARG A 36 0.72 1.37 -3.39
C ARG A 36 0.35 0.63 -2.12
N PHE A 37 1.35 0.02 -1.48
CA PHE A 37 1.28 -0.39 -0.09
C PHE A 37 1.99 0.66 0.74
N GLU A 38 1.32 1.18 1.76
CA GLU A 38 1.84 2.23 2.63
C GLU A 38 1.84 1.72 4.07
N PHE A 39 3.00 1.79 4.73
CA PHE A 39 3.22 1.35 6.10
C PHE A 39 3.87 2.49 6.89
N ASN A 40 3.41 2.73 8.12
CA ASN A 40 4.04 3.68 9.02
C ASN A 40 4.17 3.10 10.43
N ARG A 41 5.32 3.36 11.06
CA ARG A 41 5.70 2.84 12.38
C ARG A 41 5.53 1.31 12.50
N MET A 42 6.07 0.60 11.52
CA MET A 42 6.17 -0.85 11.50
C MET A 42 7.59 -1.32 11.84
N ASN A 43 7.70 -2.53 12.41
CA ASN A 43 9.00 -3.18 12.60
C ASN A 43 9.67 -3.40 11.23
N ARG A 44 10.97 -3.13 11.15
CA ARG A 44 11.79 -3.36 9.97
C ARG A 44 11.75 -4.82 9.50
N GLU A 45 11.80 -5.79 10.43
CA GLU A 45 11.77 -7.21 10.09
C GLU A 45 10.50 -7.59 9.32
N LEU A 46 9.34 -7.06 9.72
CA LEU A 46 8.08 -7.24 9.02
C LEU A 46 8.13 -6.66 7.60
N ILE A 47 8.74 -5.48 7.42
CA ILE A 47 8.88 -4.87 6.09
C ILE A 47 9.80 -5.70 5.20
N ASP A 48 10.92 -6.21 5.74
CA ASP A 48 11.86 -7.07 5.03
C ASP A 48 11.19 -8.39 4.57
N GLU A 49 10.33 -8.98 5.41
CA GLU A 49 9.53 -10.15 5.07
C GLU A 49 8.53 -9.87 3.93
N ILE A 50 7.81 -8.74 4.01
CA ILE A 50 6.87 -8.31 2.97
C ILE A 50 7.61 -8.10 1.64
N GLU A 51 8.77 -7.45 1.67
CA GLU A 51 9.59 -7.27 0.47
C GLU A 51 10.04 -8.60 -0.13
N LYS A 52 10.54 -9.52 0.69
CA LYS A 52 10.99 -10.83 0.25
C LYS A 52 9.84 -11.62 -0.38
N PHE A 53 8.65 -11.57 0.24
CA PHE A 53 7.45 -12.21 -0.30
C PHE A 53 7.05 -11.64 -1.67
N ILE A 54 7.01 -10.31 -1.81
CA ILE A 54 6.68 -9.65 -3.09
C ILE A 54 7.70 -10.04 -4.18
N LYS A 55 9.00 -9.98 -3.86
CA LYS A 55 10.07 -10.38 -4.79
C LYS A 55 9.93 -11.84 -5.24
N SER A 56 9.66 -12.75 -4.29
CA SER A 56 9.42 -14.17 -4.59
C SER A 56 8.24 -14.35 -5.54
N LYS A 57 7.09 -13.77 -5.22
CA LYS A 57 5.87 -13.91 -6.04
C LYS A 57 6.02 -13.34 -7.44
N LEU A 58 6.71 -12.21 -7.58
CA LEU A 58 6.98 -11.64 -8.90
C LEU A 58 7.97 -12.47 -9.71
N SER A 59 8.95 -13.11 -9.05
CA SER A 59 9.87 -14.03 -9.74
C SER A 59 9.17 -15.29 -10.25
N GLU A 60 8.21 -15.83 -9.49
CA GLU A 60 7.38 -16.98 -9.90
C GLU A 60 6.54 -16.68 -11.15
N MET A 61 6.08 -15.42 -11.33
CA MET A 61 5.27 -15.03 -12.49
C MET A 61 6.09 -14.82 -13.78
N ASN A 62 7.40 -14.63 -13.64
CA ASN A 62 8.29 -14.35 -14.77
C ASN A 62 9.03 -15.61 -15.28
N ASN A 63 8.82 -16.76 -14.63
CA ASN A 63 9.34 -18.07 -15.02
C ASN A 63 8.22 -18.94 -15.60
#